data_AF-A0A379FK69-F1
#
_entry.id   AF-A0A379FK69-F1
#
_cell.length_a   1.000
_cell.length_b   1.000
_cell.length_c   1.000
_cell.angle_alpha   90.00
_cell.angle_beta   90.00
_cell.angle_gamma   90.00
#
_symmetry.space_group_name_H-M   'P 1'
#
loop_
_entity.id
_entity.type
_entity.pdbx_description
1 polymer ?
#
loop_
_entity_poly.entity_id
_entity_poly.type
_entity_poly.pdbx_seq_one_letter_code
_entity_poly.pdbx_strand_id
1 'polypeptide(L)'
;MRKKVKSVWMEISALSCVEVSALEFCFDIVCRDTIAQGCQLHIEVIPAKAWCWDCHQVVTVSTFNAGCPACGSQNLRVENDDAMRIKQIEIE
;
A
#
# COMPACT_ATOMS: atom_id res chain seq x y z
N MET A 1 24.31 -1.37 -22.83
CA MET A 1 24.17 -1.13 -21.37
C MET A 1 22.81 -1.66 -20.95
N ARG A 2 22.72 -2.73 -20.15
CA ARG A 2 21.43 -3.23 -19.63
C ARG A 2 21.18 -2.53 -18.28
N LYS A 3 20.21 -1.63 -18.23
CA LYS A 3 19.77 -0.99 -16.98
C LYS A 3 19.12 -2.04 -16.08
N LYS A 4 19.59 -2.17 -14.84
CA LYS A 4 19.03 -3.08 -13.82
C LYS A 4 18.22 -2.29 -12.82
N VAL A 5 17.18 -2.91 -12.28
CA VAL A 5 16.44 -2.35 -11.15
C VAL A 5 17.18 -2.74 -9.86
N LYS A 6 17.54 -1.74 -9.05
CA LYS A 6 18.20 -1.95 -7.75
C LYS A 6 17.17 -2.16 -6.64
N SER A 7 16.16 -1.29 -6.60
CA SER A 7 15.19 -1.26 -5.50
C SER A 7 13.83 -0.76 -5.97
N VAL A 8 12.77 -1.24 -5.32
CA VAL A 8 11.37 -0.84 -5.56
C VAL A 8 10.73 -0.51 -4.21
N TRP A 9 10.09 0.65 -4.12
CA TRP A 9 9.31 1.06 -2.95
C TRP A 9 7.83 1.00 -3.30
N MET A 10 7.04 0.35 -2.45
CA MET A 10 5.61 0.19 -2.60
C MET A 10 4.89 0.63 -1.33
N GLU A 11 3.76 1.29 -1.52
CA GLU A 11 2.80 1.57 -0.46
C GLU A 11 1.58 0.67 -0.62
N ILE A 12 1.11 0.12 0.49
CA ILE A 12 -0.06 -0.74 0.54
C ILE A 12 -1.01 -0.18 1.60
N SER A 13 -2.27 0.03 1.24
CA SER A 13 -3.29 0.44 2.20
C SER A 13 -3.54 -0.68 3.21
N ALA A 14 -3.66 -0.33 4.50
CA ALA A 14 -4.00 -1.26 5.57
C ALA A 14 -5.37 -1.94 5.35
N LEU A 15 -6.25 -1.34 4.53
CA LEU A 15 -7.56 -1.88 4.17
C LEU A 15 -7.59 -2.48 2.75
N SER A 16 -6.43 -2.76 2.16
CA SER A 16 -6.32 -3.36 0.81
C SER A 16 -6.60 -4.86 0.76
N CYS A 17 -6.64 -5.53 1.92
CA CYS A 17 -6.68 -7.00 2.03
C CYS A 17 -5.48 -7.73 1.39
N VAL A 18 -4.37 -7.02 1.12
CA VAL A 18 -3.14 -7.63 0.59
C VAL A 18 -2.38 -8.29 1.72
N GLU A 19 -2.03 -9.56 1.53
CA GLU A 19 -1.13 -10.26 2.44
C GLU A 19 0.33 -10.01 2.02
N VAL A 20 1.04 -9.24 2.86
CA VAL A 20 2.40 -8.75 2.56
C VAL A 20 3.38 -9.89 2.31
N SER A 21 3.33 -10.93 3.14
CA SER A 21 4.23 -12.08 3.02
C SER A 21 4.05 -12.83 1.69
N ALA A 22 2.82 -12.96 1.22
CA ALA A 22 2.50 -13.58 -0.06
C ALA A 22 2.96 -12.69 -1.25
N LEU A 23 2.81 -11.37 -1.13
CA LEU A 23 3.30 -10.43 -2.13
C LEU A 23 4.82 -10.49 -2.27
N GLU A 24 5.56 -10.46 -1.15
CA GLU A 24 7.03 -10.57 -1.13
C GLU A 24 7.51 -11.87 -1.78
N PHE A 25 6.87 -12.99 -1.43
CA PHE A 25 7.16 -14.29 -2.01
C PHE A 25 6.95 -14.32 -3.53
N CYS A 26 5.78 -13.86 -3.98
CA CYS A 26 5.46 -13.80 -5.40
C CYS A 26 6.39 -12.84 -6.15
N PHE A 27 6.75 -11.71 -5.55
CA PHE A 27 7.65 -10.72 -6.13
C PHE A 27 9.03 -11.31 -6.44
N ASP A 28 9.63 -12.04 -5.51
CA ASP A 28 10.91 -12.73 -5.76
C ASP A 28 10.82 -13.68 -6.95
N ILE A 29 9.74 -14.46 -7.03
CA ILE A 29 9.54 -15.45 -8.11
C ILE A 29 9.41 -14.77 -9.46
N VAL A 30 8.57 -13.74 -9.59
CA VAL A 30 8.33 -13.07 -10.88
C VAL A 30 9.52 -12.24 -11.35
N CYS A 31 10.41 -11.84 -10.43
CA CYS A 31 11.62 -11.09 -10.77
C CYS A 31 12.73 -11.96 -11.35
N ARG A 32 12.66 -13.29 -11.22
CA ARG A 32 13.68 -14.22 -11.76
C ARG A 32 13.78 -14.10 -13.27
N ASP A 33 15.01 -14.12 -13.78
CA ASP A 33 15.34 -13.99 -15.20
C ASP A 33 14.88 -12.66 -15.84
N THR A 34 14.64 -11.62 -15.02
CA THR A 34 14.31 -10.25 -15.46
C THR A 34 15.41 -9.24 -15.10
N ILE A 35 15.23 -7.97 -15.51
CA ILE A 35 16.12 -6.86 -15.11
C ILE A 35 15.99 -6.49 -13.61
N ALA A 36 14.97 -7.01 -12.93
CA ALA A 36 14.70 -6.80 -11.51
C ALA A 36 15.14 -7.99 -10.63
N GLN A 37 15.78 -9.01 -11.23
CA GLN A 37 16.30 -10.14 -10.46
C GLN A 37 17.26 -9.67 -9.37
N GLY A 38 16.95 -10.04 -8.13
CA GLY A 38 17.74 -9.67 -6.94
C GLY A 38 17.57 -8.22 -6.49
N CYS A 39 16.56 -7.48 -6.99
CA CYS A 39 16.27 -6.14 -6.49
C CYS A 39 15.67 -6.18 -5.07
N GLN A 40 15.86 -5.10 -4.32
CA GLN A 40 15.28 -4.95 -2.99
C GLN A 40 13.84 -4.43 -3.07
N LEU A 41 12.91 -5.14 -2.43
CA LEU A 41 11.53 -4.68 -2.28
C LEU A 41 11.36 -4.03 -0.91
N HIS A 42 10.88 -2.79 -0.89
CA HIS A 42 10.51 -2.06 0.31
C HIS A 42 9.00 -1.86 0.30
N ILE A 43 8.30 -2.41 1.30
CA ILE A 43 6.86 -2.24 1.46
C ILE A 43 6.58 -1.39 2.69
N GLU A 44 5.76 -0.37 2.52
CA GLU A 44 5.18 0.42 3.60
C GLU A 44 3.66 0.22 3.64
N VAL A 45 3.14 -0.25 4.78
CA VAL A 45 1.69 -0.35 5.00
C VAL A 45 1.19 0.95 5.60
N ILE A 46 0.32 1.65 4.88
CA ILE A 46 -0.19 2.97 5.24
C ILE A 46 -1.67 2.92 5.64
N PRO A 47 -2.14 3.75 6.59
CA PRO A 47 -3.55 3.88 6.89
C PRO A 47 -4.37 4.29 5.66
N ALA A 48 -5.59 3.77 5.55
CA ALA A 48 -6.52 4.17 4.51
C ALA A 48 -7.11 5.55 4.82
N LYS A 49 -7.37 6.35 3.79
CA LYS A 49 -8.17 7.57 3.94
C LYS A 49 -9.65 7.20 3.89
N ALA A 50 -10.45 7.88 4.71
CA ALA A 50 -11.88 7.72 4.73
C ALA A 50 -12.57 9.07 4.94
N TRP A 51 -13.69 9.27 4.26
CA TRP A 51 -14.58 10.40 4.50
C TRP A 51 -15.61 10.02 5.56
N CYS A 52 -15.73 10.83 6.62
CA CYS A 52 -16.79 10.69 7.61
C CYS A 52 -18.01 11.54 7.20
N TRP A 53 -19.16 10.89 7.02
CA TRP A 53 -20.40 11.58 6.64
C TRP A 53 -21.01 12.42 7.77
N ASP A 54 -20.68 12.11 9.03
CA ASP A 54 -21.28 12.81 10.17
C ASP A 54 -20.52 14.09 10.57
N CYS A 55 -19.18 14.07 10.53
CA CYS A 55 -18.36 15.27 10.83
C CYS A 55 -17.80 15.97 9.58
N HIS A 56 -18.02 15.42 8.38
CA HIS A 56 -17.55 15.95 7.11
C HIS A 56 -16.03 16.19 7.06
N GLN A 57 -15.26 15.22 7.57
CA GLN A 57 -13.80 15.27 7.57
C GLN A 57 -13.22 14.05 6.88
N VAL A 58 -12.08 14.26 6.21
CA VAL A 58 -11.18 13.17 5.80
C VAL A 58 -10.38 12.75 7.02
N VAL A 59 -10.44 11.47 7.36
CA VAL A 59 -9.72 10.84 8.46
C VAL A 59 -8.91 9.66 7.96
N THR A 60 -7.97 9.18 8.77
CA THR A 60 -7.22 7.96 8.48
C THR A 60 -7.68 6.81 9.38
N VAL A 61 -7.80 5.63 8.81
CA VAL A 61 -8.21 4.40 9.49
C VAL A 61 -7.30 3.24 9.10
N SER A 62 -6.94 2.41 10.07
CA SER A 62 -6.04 1.27 9.86
C SER A 62 -6.73 -0.09 10.01
N THR A 63 -8.01 -0.12 10.40
CA THR A 63 -8.79 -1.35 10.56
C THR A 63 -10.22 -1.18 10.03
N PHE A 64 -10.82 -2.26 9.54
CA PHE A 64 -12.15 -2.23 8.91
C PHE A 64 -13.29 -1.79 9.84
N ASN A 65 -13.13 -1.99 11.15
CA ASN A 65 -14.14 -1.64 12.16
C ASN A 65 -13.75 -0.39 12.97
N ALA A 66 -12.81 0.40 12.48
CA ALA A 66 -12.45 1.66 13.12
C ALA A 66 -13.60 2.66 13.00
N GLY A 67 -14.00 3.27 14.12
CA GLY A 67 -14.83 4.46 14.10
C GLY A 67 -14.02 5.70 13.71
N CYS A 68 -14.72 6.78 13.35
CA CYS A 68 -14.11 8.06 13.02
C CYS A 68 -13.30 8.57 14.23
N PRO A 69 -11.99 8.83 14.09
CA PRO A 69 -11.16 9.28 15.21
C PRO A 69 -11.54 10.69 15.70
N ALA A 70 -12.26 11.48 14.89
CA ALA A 70 -12.67 12.83 15.25
C ALA A 70 -14.01 12.88 16.01
N CYS A 71 -14.98 12.04 15.66
CA CYS A 71 -16.34 12.12 16.23
C CYS A 71 -16.90 10.78 16.75
N GLY A 72 -16.21 9.66 16.57
CA GLY A 72 -16.63 8.33 17.00
C GLY A 72 -17.68 7.65 16.09
N SER A 73 -18.15 8.32 15.04
CA SER A 73 -19.13 7.75 14.11
C SER A 73 -18.59 6.53 13.35
N GLN A 74 -19.48 5.58 13.03
CA GLN A 74 -19.21 4.45 12.15
C GLN A 74 -19.54 4.74 10.67
N ASN A 75 -20.06 5.94 10.38
CA ASN A 75 -20.50 6.34 9.04
C ASN A 75 -19.32 6.84 8.19
N LEU A 76 -18.34 5.96 8.01
CA LEU A 76 -17.11 6.19 7.25
C LEU A 76 -17.21 5.55 5.87
N ARG A 77 -16.78 6.28 4.85
CA ARG A 77 -16.55 5.75 3.50
C ARG A 77 -15.07 5.79 3.18
N VAL A 78 -14.46 4.61 3.08
CA VAL A 78 -13.07 4.47 2.66
C VAL A 78 -12.92 4.95 1.21
N GLU A 79 -11.90 5.76 0.97
CA GLU A 79 -11.43 6.16 -0.34
C GLU A 79 -10.67 4.95 -0.94
N ASN A 80 -11.10 4.45 -2.10
CA ASN A 80 -10.57 3.23 -2.73
C ASN A 80 -9.46 3.53 -3.75
N ASP A 81 -8.92 4.73 -3.70
CA ASP A 81 -8.21 5.37 -4.81
C ASP A 81 -6.85 4.73 -5.05
N ASP A 82 -6.24 4.12 -4.01
CA ASP A 82 -4.89 3.56 -4.07
C ASP A 82 -4.69 2.43 -3.04
N ALA A 83 -5.28 1.26 -3.28
CA ALA A 83 -5.08 0.10 -2.40
C ALA A 83 -3.61 -0.37 -2.36
N MET A 84 -2.89 -0.23 -3.47
CA MET A 84 -1.47 -0.56 -3.59
C MET A 84 -0.84 0.27 -4.71
N ARG A 85 0.30 0.92 -4.47
CA ARG A 85 1.01 1.71 -5.48
C ARG A 85 2.53 1.54 -5.41
N ILE A 86 3.21 1.72 -6.55
CA ILE A 86 4.66 1.89 -6.59
C ILE A 86 4.98 3.37 -6.32
N LYS A 87 5.85 3.63 -5.35
CA LYS A 87 6.32 4.97 -4.99
C LYS A 87 7.56 5.38 -5.74
N GLN A 88 8.50 4.45 -5.87
CA GLN A 88 9.80 4.74 -6.44
C GLN A 88 10.42 3.46 -6.99
N ILE A 89 11.20 3.61 -8.06
CA ILE A 89 12.05 2.56 -8.62
C ILE A 89 13.46 3.16 -8.76
N GLU A 90 14.44 2.50 -8.17
CA GLU A 90 15.85 2.83 -8.33
C GLU A 90 16.46 1.95 -9.43
N ILE A 91 17.25 2.56 -10.31
CA ILE A 91 17.87 1.90 -11.47
C ILE A 91 19.38 2.15 -11.43
N GLU A 92 20.16 1.18 -11.93
CA GLU A 92 21.61 1.31 -12.18
C GLU A 92 21.96 2.15 -13.42
#